data_AF-A0A962N9K9-F1
#
_entry.id   AF-A0A962N9K9-F1
#
_cell.length_a   1.000
_cell.length_b   1.000
_cell.length_c   1.000
_cell.angle_alpha   90.00
_cell.angle_beta   90.00
_cell.angle_gamma   90.00
#
_symmetry.space_group_name_H-M   'P 1'
#
loop_
_entity.id
_entity.type
_entity.pdbx_description
1 polymer ?
#
loop_
_entity_poly.entity_id
_entity_poly.type
_entity_poly.pdbx_seq_one_letter_code
_entity_poly.pdbx_strand_id
1 'polypeptide(L)'
;MSALLRVIHVAAIEARAVAWTSEADESLEGKREALAKCASLTDAIHNIPLFLTRFENWNESRFVGTLRRHDQQWAERGLTSLEAVYRDELHRHAERDPEPQGGNVID
;
A
#
# COMPACT_ATOMS: atom_id res chain seq x y z
N MET A 1 11.02 5.39 -3.20
CA MET A 1 9.89 6.30 -3.51
C MET A 1 8.83 5.66 -4.42
N SER A 2 9.22 4.88 -5.44
CA SER A 2 8.30 4.13 -6.30
C SER A 2 7.38 3.16 -5.54
N ALA A 3 7.88 2.44 -4.53
CA ALA A 3 7.09 1.52 -3.71
C ALA A 3 5.90 2.21 -3.02
N LEU A 4 6.10 3.44 -2.53
CA LEU A 4 5.04 4.24 -1.92
C LEU A 4 3.97 4.67 -2.94
N LEU A 5 4.42 5.11 -4.12
CA LEU A 5 3.51 5.46 -5.22
C LEU A 5 2.72 4.24 -5.70
N ARG A 6 3.35 3.06 -5.73
CA ARG A 6 2.69 1.81 -6.12
C ARG A 6 1.58 1.44 -5.13
N VAL A 7 1.83 1.56 -3.83
CA VAL A 7 0.82 1.31 -2.79
C VAL A 7 -0.36 2.27 -2.92
N ILE A 8 -0.11 3.59 -3.07
CA ILE A 8 -1.19 4.57 -3.31
C ILE A 8 -2.01 4.16 -4.53
N HIS A 9 -1.35 3.84 -5.64
CA HIS A 9 -2.01 3.51 -6.89
C HIS A 9 -2.91 2.29 -6.75
N VAL A 10 -2.41 1.20 -6.18
CA VAL A 10 -3.21 -0.03 -5.99
C VAL A 10 -4.40 0.23 -5.07
N ALA A 11 -4.17 0.86 -3.91
CA ALA A 11 -5.24 1.16 -2.96
C ALA A 11 -6.33 2.07 -3.56
N ALA A 12 -5.94 3.05 -4.39
CA ALA A 12 -6.90 3.94 -5.06
C ALA A 12 -7.76 3.22 -6.10
N ILE A 13 -7.15 2.33 -6.90
CA ILE A 13 -7.88 1.51 -7.87
C ILE A 13 -8.83 0.54 -7.16
N GLU A 14 -8.37 -0.08 -6.08
CA GLU A 14 -9.17 -1.02 -5.30
C GLU A 14 -10.33 -0.34 -4.59
N ALA A 15 -10.12 0.84 -4.00
CA ALA A 15 -11.20 1.63 -3.41
C ALA A 15 -12.27 2.01 -4.46
N ARG A 16 -11.84 2.35 -5.68
CA ARG A 16 -12.77 2.62 -6.79
C ARG A 16 -13.54 1.37 -7.21
N ALA A 17 -12.89 0.21 -7.27
CA ALA A 17 -13.54 -1.05 -7.59
C ALA A 17 -14.58 -1.44 -6.53
N VAL A 18 -14.25 -1.30 -5.25
CA VAL A 18 -15.18 -1.51 -4.12
C VAL A 18 -16.39 -0.57 -4.24
N ALA A 19 -16.16 0.73 -4.44
CA ALA A 19 -17.24 1.69 -4.59
C ALA A 19 -18.16 1.35 -5.77
N TRP A 20 -17.59 1.03 -6.93
CA TRP A 20 -18.36 0.69 -8.14
C TRP A 20 -19.19 -0.59 -7.98
N THR A 21 -18.57 -1.67 -7.48
CA THR A 21 -19.29 -2.94 -7.27
C THR A 21 -20.39 -2.83 -6.23
N SER A 22 -20.24 -1.95 -5.24
CA SER A 22 -21.26 -1.70 -4.23
C SER A 22 -22.50 -0.98 -4.74
N GLU A 23 -22.45 -0.32 -5.91
CA GLU A 23 -23.64 0.29 -6.52
C GLU A 23 -24.71 -0.75 -6.91
N ALA A 24 -24.27 -1.97 -7.22
CA ALA A 24 -25.16 -3.08 -7.57
C ALA A 24 -25.84 -3.73 -6.34
N ASP A 25 -25.31 -3.50 -5.13
CA ASP A 25 -25.90 -4.00 -3.89
C ASP A 25 -26.76 -2.91 -3.25
N GLU A 26 -28.08 -3.06 -3.34
CA GLU A 26 -29.01 -2.09 -2.77
C GLU A 26 -29.13 -2.18 -1.24
N SER A 27 -28.60 -3.24 -0.63
CA SER A 27 -28.72 -3.48 0.80
C SER A 27 -27.92 -2.46 1.62
N LEU A 28 -28.46 -2.10 2.79
CA LEU A 28 -27.77 -1.22 3.72
C LEU A 28 -26.45 -1.85 4.23
N GLU A 29 -26.45 -3.17 4.39
CA GLU A 29 -25.30 -3.90 4.91
C GLU A 29 -24.15 -3.93 3.90
N GLY A 30 -24.42 -4.25 2.63
CA GLY A 30 -23.42 -4.21 1.57
C GLY A 30 -22.78 -2.83 1.40
N LYS A 31 -23.60 -1.77 1.47
CA LYS A 31 -23.11 -0.38 1.42
C LYS A 31 -22.24 -0.02 2.63
N ARG A 32 -22.57 -0.50 3.83
CA ARG A 32 -21.74 -0.29 5.03
C ARG A 32 -20.42 -1.02 4.94
N GLU A 33 -20.42 -2.27 4.47
CA GLU A 33 -19.19 -3.04 4.26
C GLU A 33 -18.30 -2.35 3.21
N ALA A 34 -18.87 -1.89 2.09
CA ALA A 34 -18.14 -1.16 1.07
C ALA A 34 -17.53 0.14 1.61
N LEU A 35 -18.28 0.92 2.40
CA LEU A 35 -17.78 2.12 3.03
C LEU A 35 -16.63 1.80 4.01
N ALA A 36 -16.76 0.74 4.81
CA ALA A 36 -15.71 0.30 5.73
C ALA A 36 -14.42 -0.11 4.99
N LYS A 37 -14.55 -0.81 3.86
CA LYS A 37 -13.41 -1.15 2.99
C LYS A 37 -12.72 0.09 2.44
N CYS A 38 -13.50 1.02 1.87
CA CYS A 38 -12.96 2.28 1.33
C CYS A 38 -12.27 3.13 2.41
N ALA A 39 -12.85 3.21 3.60
CA ALA A 39 -12.26 3.92 4.73
C ALA A 39 -10.93 3.27 5.15
N SER A 40 -10.90 1.94 5.29
CA SER A 40 -9.68 1.19 5.66
C SER A 40 -8.56 1.35 4.62
N LEU A 41 -8.87 1.31 3.32
CA LEU A 41 -7.90 1.58 2.25
C LEU A 41 -7.34 3.01 2.33
N THR A 42 -8.23 3.99 2.55
CA THR A 42 -7.85 5.40 2.67
C THR A 42 -6.96 5.64 3.88
N ASP A 43 -7.32 5.07 5.02
CA ASP A 43 -6.54 5.15 6.26
C ASP A 43 -5.18 4.47 6.11
N ALA A 44 -5.06 3.40 5.32
CA ALA A 44 -3.78 2.75 5.07
C ALA A 44 -2.79 3.67 4.34
N ILE A 45 -3.28 4.52 3.44
CA ILE A 45 -2.45 5.33 2.54
C ILE A 45 -2.41 6.83 2.87
N HIS A 46 -3.24 7.33 3.78
CA HIS A 46 -3.42 8.79 4.00
C HIS A 46 -2.13 9.55 4.35
N ASN A 47 -1.16 8.87 4.97
CA ASN A 47 0.12 9.49 5.33
C ASN A 47 1.15 9.47 4.19
N ILE A 48 0.95 8.68 3.12
CA ILE A 48 1.93 8.55 2.04
C ILE A 48 2.25 9.88 1.34
N PRO A 49 1.29 10.78 1.04
CA PRO A 49 1.62 12.09 0.47
C PRO A 49 2.57 12.92 1.35
N LEU A 50 2.38 12.91 2.67
CA LEU A 50 3.28 13.59 3.61
C LEU A 50 4.68 12.98 3.54
N PHE A 51 4.74 11.66 3.49
CA PHE A 51 5.98 10.91 3.42
C PHE A 51 6.77 11.12 2.13
N LEU A 52 6.08 11.34 1.00
CA LEU A 52 6.70 11.70 -0.28
C LEU A 52 7.30 13.12 -0.27
N THR A 53 6.83 14.01 0.60
CA THR A 53 7.31 15.40 0.69
C THR A 53 8.31 15.61 1.83
N ARG A 54 8.39 14.70 2.80
CA ARG A 54 9.27 14.77 3.99
C ARG A 54 9.91 13.43 4.30
N PHE A 55 10.65 12.88 3.34
CA PHE A 55 11.20 11.52 3.44
C PHE A 55 12.17 11.35 4.61
N GLU A 56 12.88 12.40 5.02
CA GLU A 56 13.76 12.38 6.21
C GLU A 56 13.05 12.07 7.53
N ASN A 57 11.73 12.28 7.60
CA ASN A 57 10.90 11.97 8.77
C ASN A 57 10.13 10.66 8.60
N TRP A 58 10.45 9.88 7.58
CA TRP A 58 9.81 8.60 7.29
C TRP A 58 10.18 7.55 8.34
N ASN A 59 9.16 6.87 8.87
CA ASN A 59 9.34 5.66 9.67
C ASN A 59 8.69 4.48 8.96
N GLU A 60 9.53 3.68 8.30
CA GLU A 60 9.09 2.53 7.51
C GLU A 60 8.34 1.50 8.36
N SER A 61 8.85 1.19 9.55
CA SER A 61 8.23 0.22 10.45
C SER A 61 6.81 0.64 10.83
N ARG A 62 6.60 1.92 11.13
CA ARG A 62 5.27 2.47 11.42
C ARG A 62 4.35 2.38 10.21
N PHE A 63 4.85 2.69 9.01
CA PHE A 63 4.08 2.58 7.78
C PHE A 63 3.66 1.14 7.48
N VAL A 64 4.62 0.20 7.50
CA VAL A 64 4.36 -1.22 7.31
C VAL A 64 3.37 -1.75 8.34
N GLY A 65 3.46 -1.28 9.59
CA GLY A 65 2.47 -1.60 10.63
C GLY A 65 1.05 -1.14 10.29
N THR A 66 0.89 0.00 9.64
CA THR A 66 -0.41 0.47 9.14
C THR A 66 -0.93 -0.41 8.01
N LEU A 67 -0.09 -0.77 7.03
CA LEU A 67 -0.47 -1.67 5.94
C LEU A 67 -0.91 -3.04 6.47
N ARG A 68 -0.15 -3.61 7.41
CA ARG A 68 -0.46 -4.90 8.01
C ARG A 68 -1.82 -4.93 8.72
N ARG A 69 -2.18 -3.83 9.40
CA ARG A 69 -3.48 -3.72 10.07
C ARG A 69 -4.63 -3.77 9.06
N HIS A 70 -4.47 -3.08 7.93
CA HIS A 70 -5.42 -3.16 6.82
C HIS A 70 -5.50 -4.60 6.28
N ASP A 71 -4.36 -5.20 5.94
CA ASP A 71 -4.29 -6.54 5.37
C ASP A 71 -4.93 -7.58 6.30
N GLN A 72 -4.68 -7.52 7.61
CA GLN A 72 -5.29 -8.42 8.59
C GLN A 72 -6.82 -8.27 8.67
N GLN A 73 -7.34 -7.06 8.53
CA GLN A 73 -8.77 -6.80 8.58
C GLN A 73 -9.52 -7.41 7.37
N TRP A 74 -8.84 -7.55 6.23
CA TRP A 74 -9.45 -7.93 4.96
C TRP A 74 -8.86 -9.17 4.29
N ALA A 75 -7.95 -9.89 4.95
CA ALA A 75 -7.24 -11.06 4.41
C ALA A 75 -8.20 -12.13 3.86
N GLU A 76 -9.29 -12.41 4.57
CA GLU A 76 -10.29 -13.42 4.18
C GLU A 76 -11.28 -12.92 3.12
N ARG A 77 -11.26 -11.63 2.80
CA ARG A 77 -12.22 -10.94 1.92
C ARG A 77 -11.66 -10.70 0.51
N GLY A 78 -10.47 -11.21 0.23
CA GLY A 78 -9.85 -11.16 -1.09
C GLY A 78 -9.32 -9.80 -1.53
N LEU A 79 -9.13 -8.85 -0.59
CA LEU A 79 -8.44 -7.60 -0.91
C LEU A 79 -6.94 -7.85 -1.10
N THR A 80 -6.34 -6.99 -1.93
CA THR A 80 -4.91 -7.01 -2.20
C THR A 80 -4.14 -6.69 -0.93
N SER A 81 -3.11 -7.49 -0.62
CA SER A 81 -2.20 -7.16 0.47
C SER A 81 -1.33 -5.94 0.09
N LEU A 82 -1.57 -4.82 0.76
CA LEU A 82 -0.80 -3.60 0.53
C LEU A 82 0.63 -3.74 1.05
N GLU A 83 0.86 -4.51 2.12
CA GLU A 83 2.22 -4.83 2.59
C GLU A 83 3.00 -5.62 1.53
N ALA A 84 2.37 -6.63 0.91
CA ALA A 84 3.01 -7.40 -0.16
C ALA A 84 3.32 -6.51 -1.37
N VAL A 85 2.37 -5.66 -1.80
CA VAL A 85 2.60 -4.69 -2.90
C VAL A 85 3.81 -3.79 -2.61
N TYR A 86 3.94 -3.32 -1.37
CA TYR A 86 5.08 -2.51 -0.95
C TYR A 86 6.41 -3.27 -1.06
N ARG A 87 6.47 -4.48 -0.48
CA ARG A 87 7.69 -5.31 -0.44
C ARG A 87 8.13 -5.77 -1.82
N ASP A 88 7.18 -6.19 -2.65
CA ASP A 88 7.46 -6.62 -4.03
C ASP A 88 8.06 -5.47 -4.85
N GLU A 89 7.53 -4.26 -4.70
CA GLU A 89 8.04 -3.10 -5.43
C GLU A 89 9.43 -2.69 -4.93
N LEU A 90 9.72 -2.81 -3.63
CA LEU A 90 11.08 -2.65 -3.11
C LEU A 90 12.05 -3.67 -3.73
N HIS A 91 11.64 -4.94 -3.83
CA HIS A 91 12.48 -6.00 -4.39
C HIS A 91 12.81 -5.77 -5.87
N ARG A 92 11.80 -5.44 -6.69
CA ARG A 92 11.98 -5.11 -8.12
C ARG A 92 12.93 -3.95 -8.35
N HIS A 93 12.95 -2.98 -7.45
CA HIS A 93 13.89 -1.86 -7.54
C HIS A 93 15.31 -2.26 -7.18
N ALA A 94 15.49 -3.11 -6.16
CA ALA A 94 16.81 -3.64 -5.80
C ALA A 94 17.43 -4.49 -6.92
N GLU A 95 16.62 -5.21 -7.71
CA GLU A 95 17.08 -5.98 -8.87
C GLU A 95 17.50 -5.11 -10.07
N ARG A 96 16.93 -3.90 -10.19
CA ARG A 96 17.20 -2.98 -11.31
C ARG A 96 18.45 -2.14 -11.10
N ASP A 97 18.73 -1.76 -9.87
CA ASP A 97 19.89 -0.94 -9.48
C ASP A 97 20.69 -1.68 -8.39
N PRO A 98 21.42 -2.76 -8.72
CA PRO A 98 22.31 -3.39 -7.75
C PRO A 98 23.36 -2.37 -7.31
N GLU A 99 23.54 -2.20 -5.99
CA GLU A 99 24.60 -1.31 -5.48
C GLU A 99 25.94 -1.68 -6.13
N PRO A 100 26.76 -0.69 -6.54
CA PRO A 100 28.08 -0.97 -7.07
C PRO A 100 28.86 -1.70 -5.98
N GLN A 101 29.19 -2.97 -6.23
CA GLN A 101 30.10 -3.71 -5.36
C GLN A 101 31.36 -2.87 -5.21
N GLY A 102 31.60 -2.37 -3.99
CA GLY A 102 32.77 -1.57 -3.68
C GLY A 102 34.01 -2.26 -4.22
N GLY A 103 34.57 -1.70 -5.29
CA GLY A 103 35.78 -2.22 -5.90
C GLY A 103 36.86 -2.19 -4.83
N ASN A 104 37.36 -3.37 -4.47
CA ASN A 104 38.61 -3.50 -3.74
C ASN A 104 39.67 -2.66 -4.45
N VAL A 105 40.03 -1.53 -3.85
CA VAL A 105 41.30 -0.88 -4.15
C VAL A 105 42.35 -1.82 -3.55
N ILE A 106 42.92 -2.66 -4.41
CA ILE A 106 44.13 -3.41 -4.07
C ILE A 106 45.24 -2.36 -4.04
N ASP A 107 45.86 -2.21 -2.86
CA ASP A 107 47.03 -1.35 -2.59
C ASP A 107 48.20 -1.59 -3.56
#